data_AF-A0A5S6QJH1-F1
#
_entry.id   AF-A0A5S6QJH1-F1
#
_cell.length_a   1.000
_cell.length_b   1.000
_cell.length_c   1.000
_cell.angle_alpha   90.00
_cell.angle_beta   90.00
_cell.angle_gamma   90.00
#
_symmetry.space_group_name_H-M   'P 1'
#
loop_
_entity.id
_entity.type
_entity.pdbx_description
1 polymer ?
#
loop_
_entity_poly.entity_id
_entity_poly.type
_entity_poly.pdbx_seq_one_letter_code
_entity_poly.pdbx_strand_id
1 'polypeptide(L)'
;MSETILQRCHQYFSAEVGFECYPFKVEWYNETVGPPFHLAYDADVLAVLVINTPKMFTRLFWPWLRNRGLGSLDEIRDPIDSCMTQFIQQFVQSLNSKCIAVQDFEMTPTRRAKVLMNVVGHISGATCYYQRSDLAYDPWDQSKRIAGLTLHPNYGGWFAYRAVLIFPDILVPCLARPQAARLLDTDEKVIDALQKYNFSWKTAAYRDVQPVTERYDDRQREYFSTEPSKRRALLKQWVDEDLRNNVAPHIGDHQNNKCVSREWNCKNFISSKFPSQNKRMLFNNPRSRHLLLDKIHKSAVNVLAGTSVLLGIFLSYQLYDFWTRVKPRVQAELSLAEEQFLKEAAGKAPEDSFD
;
A
#
# COMPACT_ATOMS: atom_id res chain seq x y z
N MET A 1 22.21 -13.12 17.01
CA MET A 1 20.95 -13.58 16.38
C MET A 1 20.41 -12.53 15.41
N SER A 2 20.27 -11.27 15.82
CA SER A 2 19.90 -10.15 14.93
C SER A 2 20.83 -10.01 13.72
N GLU A 3 22.16 -10.01 13.93
CA GLU A 3 23.15 -9.95 12.83
C GLU A 3 22.96 -11.06 11.80
N THR A 4 22.69 -12.28 12.25
CA THR A 4 22.42 -13.43 11.36
C THR A 4 21.14 -13.24 10.55
N ILE A 5 20.08 -12.69 11.15
CA ILE A 5 18.82 -12.40 10.44
C ILE A 5 19.01 -11.27 9.43
N LEU A 6 19.68 -10.18 9.81
CA LEU A 6 19.97 -9.07 8.90
C LEU A 6 20.84 -9.52 7.73
N GLN A 7 21.85 -10.35 7.98
CA GLN A 7 22.66 -10.94 6.91
C GLN A 7 21.79 -11.80 5.96
N ARG A 8 20.85 -12.59 6.49
CA ARG A 8 19.91 -13.36 5.66
C ARG A 8 18.96 -12.45 4.87
N CYS A 9 18.46 -11.38 5.47
CA CYS A 9 17.66 -10.37 4.76
C CYS A 9 18.46 -9.77 3.60
N HIS A 10 19.70 -9.30 3.83
CA HIS A 10 20.52 -8.71 2.78
C HIS A 10 20.88 -9.71 1.66
N GLN A 11 21.10 -10.98 1.99
CA GLN A 11 21.35 -12.02 0.99
C GLN A 11 20.12 -12.31 0.12
N TYR A 12 18.94 -12.40 0.74
CA TYR A 12 17.71 -12.73 0.04
C TYR A 12 17.14 -11.54 -0.74
N PHE A 13 17.07 -10.37 -0.10
CA PHE A 13 16.62 -9.10 -0.65
C PHE A 13 17.81 -8.30 -1.20
N SER A 14 18.58 -8.92 -2.10
CA SER A 14 19.78 -8.33 -2.67
C SER A 14 19.47 -7.44 -3.88
N ALA A 15 20.37 -6.48 -4.14
CA ALA A 15 20.30 -5.59 -5.29
C ALA A 15 20.34 -6.35 -6.63
N GLU A 16 20.94 -7.54 -6.67
CA GLU A 16 21.01 -8.41 -7.85
C GLU A 16 19.62 -8.91 -8.28
N VAL A 17 18.77 -9.24 -7.32
CA VAL A 17 17.38 -9.66 -7.57
C VAL A 17 16.45 -8.44 -7.67
N GLY A 18 16.97 -7.26 -7.35
CA GLY A 18 16.26 -5.98 -7.46
C GLY A 18 15.57 -5.54 -6.18
N PHE A 19 16.11 -5.88 -5.02
CA PHE A 19 15.56 -5.46 -3.73
C PHE A 19 16.61 -4.77 -2.87
N GLU A 20 16.13 -3.99 -1.92
CA GLU A 20 16.93 -3.45 -0.81
C GLU A 20 16.12 -3.64 0.47
N CYS A 21 16.83 -3.77 1.61
CA CYS A 21 16.18 -3.90 2.91
C CYS A 21 16.87 -3.07 3.98
N TYR A 22 16.07 -2.50 4.89
CA TYR A 22 16.52 -1.51 5.87
C TYR A 22 15.98 -1.84 7.26
N PRO A 23 16.85 -2.10 8.25
CA PRO A 23 16.41 -2.38 9.61
C PRO A 23 15.93 -1.12 10.32
N PHE A 24 14.94 -1.28 11.20
CA PHE A 24 14.48 -0.23 12.11
C PHE A 24 13.90 -0.83 13.39
N LYS A 25 13.79 -0.02 14.44
CA LYS A 25 13.06 -0.38 15.66
C LYS A 25 11.58 -0.04 15.53
N VAL A 26 10.72 -0.89 16.10
CA VAL A 26 9.27 -0.61 16.17
C VAL A 26 8.98 0.73 16.84
N GLU A 27 9.73 1.10 17.89
CA GLU A 27 9.56 2.38 18.58
C GLU A 27 9.70 3.58 17.66
N TRP A 28 10.70 3.62 16.77
CA TRP A 28 10.90 4.75 15.86
C TRP A 28 9.67 5.02 14.98
N TYR A 29 8.94 3.96 14.63
CA TYR A 29 7.71 4.06 13.88
C TYR A 29 6.57 4.56 14.76
N ASN A 30 6.38 3.94 15.93
CA ASN A 30 5.32 4.30 16.87
C ASN A 30 5.43 5.75 17.40
N GLU A 31 6.64 6.27 17.58
CA GLU A 31 6.91 7.67 17.93
C GLU A 31 6.45 8.65 16.84
N THR A 32 6.47 8.21 15.57
CA THR A 32 6.19 9.07 14.41
C THR A 32 4.72 9.02 14.00
N VAL A 33 4.02 7.92 14.26
CA VAL A 33 2.63 7.72 13.85
C VAL A 33 1.64 7.93 15.01
N GLY A 34 0.40 8.28 14.67
CA GLY A 34 -0.67 8.37 15.66
C GLY A 34 -1.09 7.00 16.23
N PRO A 35 -1.71 6.96 17.43
CA PRO A 35 -2.09 5.72 18.12
C PRO A 35 -2.84 4.67 17.27
N PRO A 36 -3.74 5.02 16.35
CA PRO A 36 -4.42 4.04 15.50
C PRO A 36 -3.50 3.23 14.58
N PHE A 37 -2.29 3.70 14.34
CA PHE A 37 -1.29 3.06 13.49
C PHE A 37 -0.19 2.36 14.28
N HIS A 38 -0.18 2.44 15.62
CA HIS A 38 0.85 1.82 16.45
C HIS A 38 0.91 0.31 16.22
N LEU A 39 2.14 -0.20 16.12
CA LEU A 39 2.41 -1.63 16.10
C LEU A 39 2.52 -2.13 17.53
N ALA A 40 1.72 -3.13 17.88
CA ALA A 40 1.66 -3.69 19.22
C ALA A 40 2.80 -4.70 19.49
N TYR A 41 4.04 -4.19 19.50
CA TYR A 41 5.26 -4.92 19.84
C TYR A 41 6.14 -4.08 20.76
N ASP A 42 7.10 -4.70 21.43
CA ASP A 42 8.05 -3.99 22.29
C ASP A 42 8.91 -3.01 21.49
N ALA A 43 9.35 -1.94 22.17
CA ALA A 43 10.07 -0.82 21.57
C ALA A 43 11.29 -1.23 20.73
N ASP A 44 12.12 -2.11 21.29
CA ASP A 44 13.36 -2.57 20.68
C ASP A 44 13.19 -3.74 19.69
N VAL A 45 11.96 -4.14 19.36
CA VAL A 45 11.73 -5.20 18.38
C VAL A 45 12.29 -4.81 17.02
N LEU A 46 13.07 -5.71 16.44
CA LEU A 46 13.60 -5.57 15.09
C LEU A 46 12.47 -5.68 14.07
N ALA A 47 12.39 -4.67 13.21
CA ALA A 47 11.66 -4.73 11.97
C ALA A 47 12.59 -4.41 10.79
N VAL A 48 12.23 -4.91 9.61
CA VAL A 48 13.00 -4.71 8.37
C VAL A 48 12.05 -4.27 7.28
N LEU A 49 12.28 -3.08 6.73
CA LEU A 49 11.63 -2.61 5.51
C LEU A 49 12.21 -3.35 4.30
N VAL A 50 11.36 -3.75 3.36
CA VAL A 50 11.75 -4.28 2.06
C VAL A 50 11.17 -3.40 0.97
N ILE A 51 12.04 -2.94 0.07
CA ILE A 51 11.67 -2.20 -1.14
C ILE A 51 12.13 -2.95 -2.38
N ASN A 52 11.44 -2.73 -3.49
CA ASN A 52 11.95 -3.14 -4.80
C ASN A 52 12.54 -1.95 -5.54
N THR A 53 13.60 -2.24 -6.29
CA THR A 53 14.25 -1.35 -7.26
C THR A 53 13.71 -1.64 -8.66
N PRO A 54 14.11 -0.89 -9.71
CA PRO A 54 13.73 -1.17 -11.10
C PRO A 54 13.99 -2.62 -11.53
N LYS A 55 15.15 -3.18 -11.16
CA LYS A 55 15.58 -4.54 -11.55
C LYS A 55 14.61 -5.65 -11.14
N MET A 56 13.79 -5.45 -10.10
CA MET A 56 12.85 -6.48 -9.63
C MET A 56 11.93 -6.97 -10.76
N PHE A 57 11.51 -6.07 -11.65
CA PHE A 57 10.58 -6.41 -12.71
C PHE A 57 11.18 -7.45 -13.67
N THR A 58 12.41 -7.24 -14.12
CA THR A 58 13.10 -8.13 -15.06
C THR A 58 13.76 -9.32 -14.40
N ARG A 59 14.26 -9.17 -13.17
CA ARG A 59 15.03 -10.20 -12.46
C ARG A 59 14.17 -11.16 -11.67
N LEU A 60 13.00 -10.73 -11.18
CA LEU A 60 12.10 -11.57 -10.40
C LEU A 60 10.74 -11.74 -11.07
N PHE A 61 10.01 -10.65 -11.32
CA PHE A 61 8.61 -10.73 -11.75
C PHE A 61 8.46 -11.39 -13.12
N TRP A 62 9.27 -10.99 -14.11
CA TRP A 62 9.17 -11.53 -15.46
C TRP A 62 9.51 -13.04 -15.52
N PRO A 63 10.61 -13.53 -14.94
CA PRO A 63 10.87 -14.98 -14.84
C PRO A 63 9.77 -15.73 -14.08
N TRP A 64 9.26 -15.16 -12.99
CA TRP A 64 8.16 -15.75 -12.22
C TRP A 64 6.91 -15.93 -13.08
N LEU A 65 6.55 -14.92 -13.86
CA LEU A 65 5.38 -14.96 -14.74
C LEU A 65 5.54 -16.01 -15.85
N ARG A 66 6.71 -16.04 -16.50
CA ARG A 66 7.03 -17.02 -17.55
C ARG A 66 6.94 -18.45 -17.05
N ASN A 67 7.43 -18.72 -15.84
CA ASN A 67 7.40 -20.05 -15.26
C ASN A 67 6.00 -20.56 -14.92
N ARG A 68 5.03 -19.67 -14.68
CA ARG A 68 3.63 -20.06 -14.42
C ARG A 68 2.84 -20.35 -15.69
N GLY A 69 3.25 -19.79 -16.82
CA GLY A 69 2.58 -19.98 -18.13
C GLY A 69 1.22 -19.29 -18.25
N LEU A 70 0.74 -19.16 -19.49
CA LEU A 70 -0.48 -18.42 -19.86
C LEU A 70 -1.74 -18.91 -19.14
N GLY A 71 -1.88 -20.22 -18.94
CA GLY A 71 -3.07 -20.83 -18.34
C GLY A 71 -3.32 -20.44 -16.88
N SER A 72 -2.27 -20.02 -16.16
CA SER A 72 -2.37 -19.59 -14.76
C SER A 72 -2.77 -18.12 -14.59
N LEU A 73 -2.68 -17.31 -15.65
CA LEU A 73 -2.94 -15.86 -15.57
C LEU A 73 -4.39 -15.57 -15.23
N ASP A 74 -5.30 -16.49 -15.55
CA ASP A 74 -6.72 -16.28 -15.31
C ASP A 74 -7.12 -16.37 -13.83
N GLU A 75 -6.34 -17.11 -13.04
CA GLU A 75 -6.53 -17.31 -11.60
C GLU A 75 -5.90 -16.18 -10.76
N ILE A 76 -5.04 -15.36 -11.36
CA ILE A 76 -4.27 -14.32 -10.69
C ILE A 76 -5.06 -13.01 -10.71
N ARG A 77 -5.36 -12.48 -9.52
CA ARG A 77 -6.05 -11.19 -9.36
C ARG A 77 -5.13 -10.02 -9.67
N ASP A 78 -4.02 -9.90 -8.93
CA ASP A 78 -2.94 -8.95 -9.22
C ASP A 78 -1.62 -9.73 -9.36
N PRO A 79 -0.98 -9.71 -10.55
CA PRO A 79 0.25 -10.45 -10.80
C PRO A 79 1.45 -10.02 -9.95
N ILE A 80 1.62 -8.72 -9.72
CA ILE A 80 2.76 -8.22 -8.94
C ILE A 80 2.55 -8.59 -7.48
N ASP A 81 1.39 -8.32 -6.90
CA ASP A 81 1.10 -8.64 -5.50
C ASP A 81 1.20 -10.15 -5.25
N SER A 82 0.77 -10.97 -6.21
CA SER A 82 0.89 -12.43 -6.12
C SER A 82 2.36 -12.90 -6.17
N CYS A 83 3.16 -12.30 -7.05
CA CYS A 83 4.59 -12.57 -7.13
C CYS A 83 5.31 -12.17 -5.84
N MET A 84 5.06 -10.94 -5.35
CA MET A 84 5.65 -10.41 -4.12
C MET A 84 5.23 -11.24 -2.90
N THR A 85 3.94 -11.59 -2.79
CA THR A 85 3.43 -12.44 -1.71
C THR A 85 4.14 -13.78 -1.68
N GLN A 86 4.27 -14.45 -2.83
CA GLN A 86 4.95 -15.74 -2.90
C GLN A 86 6.44 -15.61 -2.54
N PHE A 87 7.13 -14.60 -3.07
CA PHE A 87 8.55 -14.36 -2.80
C PHE A 87 8.82 -14.07 -1.32
N ILE A 88 8.02 -13.20 -0.70
CA ILE A 88 8.14 -12.87 0.73
C ILE A 88 7.77 -14.09 1.61
N GLN A 89 6.73 -14.84 1.26
CA GLN A 89 6.35 -16.05 2.01
C GLN A 89 7.44 -17.12 1.96
N GLN A 90 8.11 -17.31 0.83
CA GLN A 90 9.25 -18.21 0.72
C GLN A 90 10.39 -17.80 1.67
N PHE A 91 10.70 -16.51 1.74
CA PHE A 91 11.67 -16.02 2.72
C PHE A 91 11.25 -16.34 4.15
N VAL A 92 10.03 -15.96 4.54
CA VAL A 92 9.51 -16.18 5.91
C VAL A 92 9.53 -17.66 6.29
N GLN A 93 9.12 -18.55 5.39
CA GLN A 93 9.12 -20.00 5.61
C GLN A 93 10.53 -20.60 5.72
N SER A 94 11.55 -19.94 5.15
CA SER A 94 12.94 -20.38 5.26
C SER A 94 13.59 -20.05 6.60
N LEU A 95 12.95 -19.24 7.43
CA LEU A 95 13.47 -18.78 8.71
C LEU A 95 13.14 -19.77 9.82
N ASN A 96 14.09 -19.94 10.74
CA ASN A 96 13.86 -20.68 12.00
C ASN A 96 13.32 -19.77 13.12
N SER A 97 12.96 -18.53 12.80
CA SER A 97 12.53 -17.50 13.74
C SER A 97 11.15 -17.00 13.35
N LYS A 98 10.35 -16.60 14.34
CA LYS A 98 9.05 -15.99 14.09
C LYS A 98 9.23 -14.69 13.32
N CYS A 99 8.59 -14.60 12.16
CA CYS A 99 8.61 -13.41 11.31
C CYS A 99 7.18 -13.14 10.83
N ILE A 100 6.71 -11.91 11.06
CA ILE A 100 5.40 -11.44 10.63
C ILE A 100 5.64 -10.49 9.47
N ALA A 101 5.22 -10.89 8.27
CA ALA A 101 5.27 -10.03 7.10
C ALA A 101 3.96 -9.25 6.96
N VAL A 102 4.08 -7.94 6.75
CA VAL A 102 2.97 -7.04 6.42
C VAL A 102 3.29 -6.38 5.08
N GLN A 103 2.49 -6.67 4.05
CA GLN A 103 2.69 -6.10 2.72
C GLN A 103 2.03 -4.72 2.56
N ASP A 104 2.50 -3.93 1.61
CA ASP A 104 2.09 -2.53 1.39
C ASP A 104 0.60 -2.38 1.03
N PHE A 105 0.04 -3.37 0.35
CA PHE A 105 -1.39 -3.41 0.00
C PHE A 105 -2.29 -3.93 1.13
N GLU A 106 -1.74 -4.39 2.26
CA GLU A 106 -2.55 -4.93 3.35
C GLU A 106 -3.27 -3.84 4.15
N MET A 107 -4.57 -4.02 4.29
CA MET A 107 -5.45 -3.13 5.05
C MET A 107 -6.13 -3.88 6.20
N THR A 108 -6.54 -3.15 7.22
CA THR A 108 -7.47 -3.59 8.25
C THR A 108 -8.87 -3.78 7.63
N PRO A 109 -9.81 -4.45 8.34
CA PRO A 109 -11.20 -4.53 7.91
C PRO A 109 -11.87 -3.15 7.70
N THR A 110 -11.39 -2.11 8.37
CA THR A 110 -11.86 -0.72 8.22
C THR A 110 -11.19 0.03 7.06
N ARG A 111 -10.50 -0.68 6.15
CA ARG A 111 -9.77 -0.12 5.00
C ARG A 111 -8.64 0.85 5.36
N ARG A 112 -8.13 0.79 6.60
CA ARG A 112 -6.92 1.51 7.01
C ARG A 112 -5.70 0.67 6.65
N ALA A 113 -4.64 1.28 6.12
CA ALA A 113 -3.38 0.56 5.92
C ALA A 113 -2.87 -0.02 7.25
N LYS A 114 -2.35 -1.25 7.24
CA LYS A 114 -1.78 -1.86 8.46
C LYS A 114 -0.50 -1.16 8.91
N VAL A 115 0.29 -0.65 7.96
CA VAL A 115 1.56 0.04 8.18
C VAL A 115 1.64 1.23 7.23
N LEU A 116 2.10 2.39 7.71
CA LEU A 116 2.35 3.56 6.87
C LEU A 116 3.76 3.47 6.25
N MET A 117 3.85 2.89 5.06
CA MET A 117 5.13 2.60 4.39
C MET A 117 6.03 3.84 4.18
N ASN A 118 5.44 5.01 3.90
CA ASN A 118 6.23 6.25 3.74
C ASN A 118 6.97 6.64 5.03
N VAL A 119 6.33 6.42 6.19
CA VAL A 119 6.96 6.68 7.49
C VAL A 119 8.08 5.68 7.71
N VAL A 120 7.85 4.40 7.44
CA VAL A 120 8.87 3.35 7.58
C VAL A 120 10.09 3.63 6.69
N GLY A 121 9.86 4.04 5.44
CA GLY A 121 10.94 4.47 4.53
C GLY A 121 11.80 5.59 5.12
N HIS A 122 11.16 6.57 5.74
CA HIS A 122 11.84 7.69 6.39
C HIS A 122 12.66 7.28 7.61
N ILE A 123 12.03 6.60 8.57
CA ILE A 123 12.66 6.28 9.85
C ILE A 123 13.76 5.22 9.74
N SER A 124 13.73 4.39 8.70
CA SER A 124 14.75 3.39 8.39
C SER A 124 15.91 3.98 7.57
N GLY A 125 15.83 5.27 7.20
CA GLY A 125 16.84 5.94 6.39
C GLY A 125 16.84 5.54 4.91
N ALA A 126 15.91 4.68 4.48
CA ALA A 126 15.81 4.23 3.10
C ALA A 126 15.45 5.37 2.14
N THR A 127 14.53 6.24 2.56
CA THR A 127 13.98 7.31 1.71
C THR A 127 13.73 8.57 2.53
N CYS A 128 13.71 9.73 1.89
CA CYS A 128 13.19 10.94 2.54
C CYS A 128 11.72 11.10 2.22
N TYR A 129 10.89 11.35 3.24
CA TYR A 129 9.45 11.58 3.09
C TYR A 129 9.16 13.06 3.18
N TYR A 130 8.72 13.63 2.07
CA TYR A 130 8.37 15.04 1.95
C TYR A 130 6.86 15.21 2.09
N GLN A 131 6.46 16.07 2.99
CA GLN A 131 5.07 16.35 3.34
C GLN A 131 4.75 17.83 3.23
N ARG A 132 3.46 18.13 3.07
CA ARG A 132 2.93 19.50 3.11
C ARG A 132 3.33 20.22 4.41
N SER A 133 3.40 19.49 5.53
CA SER A 133 3.83 20.00 6.84
C SER A 133 5.31 20.38 6.93
N ASP A 134 6.13 19.99 5.95
CA ASP A 134 7.57 20.25 5.97
C ASP A 134 7.91 21.62 5.36
N LEU A 135 6.92 22.32 4.80
CA LEU A 135 7.07 23.61 4.14
C LEU A 135 6.89 24.75 5.13
N ALA A 136 7.70 25.79 5.01
CA ALA A 136 7.55 27.02 5.79
C ALA A 136 6.33 27.82 5.35
N TYR A 137 6.05 27.83 4.03
CA TYR A 137 4.86 28.44 3.45
C TYR A 137 4.11 27.42 2.60
N ASP A 138 2.84 27.24 2.93
CA ASP A 138 1.96 26.28 2.27
C ASP A 138 1.23 26.94 1.09
N PRO A 139 1.58 26.60 -0.17
CA PRO A 139 1.02 27.27 -1.35
C PRO A 139 -0.36 26.72 -1.75
N TRP A 140 -0.86 25.66 -1.12
CA TRP A 140 -2.12 25.04 -1.50
C TRP A 140 -3.27 25.49 -0.62
N ASP A 141 -4.47 25.47 -1.18
CA ASP A 141 -5.69 25.68 -0.42
C ASP A 141 -5.83 24.68 0.75
N GLN A 142 -6.35 25.14 1.89
CA GLN A 142 -6.47 24.33 3.11
C GLN A 142 -7.40 23.13 2.94
N SER A 143 -8.44 23.24 2.10
CA SER A 143 -9.37 22.13 1.82
C SER A 143 -8.73 21.04 0.95
N LYS A 144 -7.64 21.38 0.23
CA LYS A 144 -7.03 20.48 -0.74
C LYS A 144 -6.11 19.47 -0.07
N ARG A 145 -6.45 18.19 -0.12
CA ARG A 145 -5.55 17.14 0.38
C ARG A 145 -4.33 16.99 -0.55
N ILE A 146 -3.13 17.16 0.00
CA ILE A 146 -1.85 16.93 -0.67
C ILE A 146 -1.22 15.68 -0.06
N ALA A 147 -1.08 14.61 -0.86
CA ALA A 147 -0.37 13.42 -0.44
C ALA A 147 1.14 13.71 -0.44
N GLY A 148 1.84 13.24 0.60
CA GLY A 148 3.29 13.32 0.66
C GLY A 148 3.96 12.36 -0.34
N LEU A 149 5.22 12.64 -0.64
CA LEU A 149 6.04 11.93 -1.60
C LEU A 149 7.32 11.43 -0.93
N THR A 150 7.72 10.19 -1.20
CA THR A 150 9.03 9.67 -0.76
C THR A 150 9.99 9.55 -1.93
N LEU A 151 11.24 9.96 -1.72
CA LEU A 151 12.32 9.84 -2.70
C LEU A 151 13.46 8.99 -2.14
N HIS A 152 13.90 8.03 -2.94
CA HIS A 152 15.08 7.21 -2.69
C HIS A 152 16.34 7.94 -3.20
N PRO A 153 17.48 7.93 -2.49
CA PRO A 153 18.71 8.59 -2.92
C PRO A 153 19.19 8.15 -4.30
N ASN A 154 19.09 6.86 -4.62
CA ASN A 154 19.57 6.33 -5.90
C ASN A 154 18.49 6.32 -7.00
N TYR A 155 17.23 6.14 -6.63
CA TYR A 155 16.17 5.85 -7.61
C TYR A 155 15.15 6.97 -7.75
N GLY A 156 15.26 8.04 -6.95
CA GLY A 156 14.22 9.07 -6.88
C GLY A 156 12.88 8.42 -6.54
N GLY A 157 11.89 8.56 -7.42
CA GLY A 157 10.62 7.84 -7.29
C GLY A 157 10.56 6.49 -7.99
N TRP A 158 11.61 5.99 -8.64
CA TRP A 158 11.64 4.73 -9.41
C TRP A 158 11.84 3.48 -8.53
N PHE A 159 11.04 3.36 -7.48
CA PHE A 159 11.03 2.21 -6.58
C PHE A 159 9.60 2.02 -6.02
N ALA A 160 9.37 0.95 -5.26
CA ALA A 160 8.18 0.85 -4.42
C ALA A 160 8.46 0.08 -3.12
N TYR A 161 7.73 0.42 -2.06
CA TYR A 161 7.67 -0.37 -0.84
C TYR A 161 6.95 -1.70 -1.11
N ARG A 162 7.36 -2.76 -0.40
CA ARG A 162 6.79 -4.10 -0.58
C ARG A 162 6.35 -4.75 0.71
N ALA A 163 7.18 -4.68 1.74
CA ALA A 163 6.82 -5.28 3.02
C ALA A 163 7.57 -4.67 4.19
N VAL A 164 6.98 -4.85 5.36
CA VAL A 164 7.67 -4.79 6.64
C VAL A 164 7.70 -6.20 7.22
N LEU A 165 8.90 -6.65 7.58
CA LEU A 165 9.14 -7.92 8.27
C LEU A 165 9.40 -7.62 9.74
N ILE A 166 8.54 -8.08 10.63
CA ILE A 166 8.64 -7.86 12.08
C ILE A 166 9.11 -9.16 12.72
N PHE A 167 10.11 -9.07 13.60
CA PHE A 167 10.71 -10.21 14.29
C PHE A 167 10.45 -10.08 15.81
N PRO A 168 9.28 -10.51 16.32
CA PRO A 168 8.87 -10.22 17.69
C PRO A 168 9.84 -10.71 18.76
N ASP A 169 10.61 -11.76 18.46
CA ASP A 169 11.52 -12.40 19.42
C ASP A 169 12.96 -11.86 19.33
N ILE A 170 13.20 -10.81 18.52
CA ILE A 170 14.53 -10.24 18.29
C ILE A 170 14.54 -8.79 18.71
N LEU A 171 15.23 -8.49 19.80
CA LEU A 171 15.46 -7.14 20.29
C LEU A 171 16.79 -6.59 19.78
N VAL A 172 16.81 -5.31 19.45
CA VAL A 172 17.99 -4.60 18.93
C VAL A 172 18.20 -3.25 19.62
N PRO A 173 18.37 -3.20 20.96
CA PRO A 173 18.46 -1.95 21.72
C PRO A 173 19.59 -1.03 21.26
N CYS A 174 20.68 -1.59 20.74
CA CYS A 174 21.83 -0.84 20.25
C CYS A 174 21.75 -0.46 18.76
N LEU A 175 20.64 -0.75 18.05
CA LEU A 175 20.49 -0.32 16.66
C LEU A 175 20.43 1.21 16.61
N ALA A 176 21.38 1.83 15.90
CA ALA A 176 21.41 3.27 15.71
C ALA A 176 20.41 3.71 14.64
N ARG A 177 19.65 4.77 14.92
CA ARG A 177 18.69 5.34 13.96
C ARG A 177 19.43 6.05 12.83
N PRO A 178 19.31 5.61 11.57
CA PRO A 178 19.90 6.31 10.45
C PRO A 178 19.13 7.61 10.17
N GLN A 179 19.83 8.59 9.59
CA GLN A 179 19.19 9.81 9.09
C GLN A 179 18.85 9.63 7.61
N ALA A 180 17.59 9.85 7.24
CA ALA A 180 17.20 9.89 5.84
C ALA A 180 17.88 11.05 5.11
N ALA A 181 18.49 10.77 3.97
CA ALA A 181 19.13 11.79 3.14
C ALA A 181 18.08 12.76 2.58
N ARG A 182 18.12 14.03 2.97
CA ARG A 182 17.28 15.08 2.39
C ARG A 182 17.91 15.56 1.08
N LEU A 183 17.22 15.30 -0.01
CA LEU A 183 17.68 15.46 -1.40
C LEU A 183 17.15 16.75 -2.03
N LEU A 184 16.00 17.24 -1.55
CA LEU A 184 15.42 18.53 -1.91
C LEU A 184 15.70 19.52 -0.78
N ASP A 185 16.57 20.48 -1.07
CA ASP A 185 17.15 21.46 -0.13
C ASP A 185 16.32 22.75 0.02
N THR A 186 15.35 22.99 -0.86
CA THR A 186 14.48 24.18 -0.79
C THR A 186 13.00 23.83 -0.86
N ASP A 187 12.15 24.71 -0.30
CA ASP A 187 10.69 24.57 -0.33
C ASP A 187 10.16 24.56 -1.77
N GLU A 188 10.74 25.34 -2.68
CA GLU A 188 10.32 25.39 -4.09
C GLU A 188 10.48 24.02 -4.76
N LYS A 189 11.59 23.32 -4.49
CA LYS A 189 11.83 21.96 -5.01
C LYS A 189 10.85 20.96 -4.42
N VAL A 190 10.55 21.07 -3.13
CA VAL A 190 9.56 20.21 -2.46
C VAL A 190 8.16 20.47 -3.01
N ILE A 191 7.77 21.73 -3.19
CA ILE A 191 6.49 22.14 -3.78
C ILE A 191 6.35 21.59 -5.20
N ASP A 192 7.35 21.79 -6.06
CA ASP A 192 7.36 21.28 -7.43
C ASP A 192 7.22 19.74 -7.46
N ALA A 193 7.97 19.03 -6.61
CA ALA A 193 7.88 17.57 -6.52
C ALA A 193 6.49 17.09 -6.06
N LEU A 194 5.91 17.73 -5.03
CA LEU A 194 4.57 17.43 -4.54
C LEU A 194 3.48 17.79 -5.56
N GLN A 195 3.64 18.87 -6.33
CA GLN A 195 2.74 19.24 -7.42
C GLN A 195 2.77 18.19 -8.53
N LYS A 196 3.96 17.80 -9.00
CA LYS A 196 4.13 16.74 -10.01
C LYS A 196 3.51 15.42 -9.55
N TYR A 197 3.70 15.05 -8.28
CA TYR A 197 3.14 13.83 -7.72
C TYR A 197 1.61 13.89 -7.60
N ASN A 198 1.05 14.97 -7.08
CA ASN A 198 -0.39 15.03 -6.81
C ASN A 198 -1.23 15.34 -8.06
N PHE A 199 -0.70 16.08 -9.03
CA PHE A 199 -1.46 16.57 -10.19
C PHE A 199 -1.00 16.00 -11.52
N SER A 200 0.15 15.35 -11.58
CA SER A 200 0.72 14.87 -12.85
C SER A 200 1.44 13.52 -12.72
N TRP A 201 1.09 12.68 -11.74
CA TRP A 201 1.78 11.41 -11.50
C TRP A 201 1.89 10.49 -12.72
N LYS A 202 0.92 10.58 -13.65
CA LYS A 202 0.91 9.79 -14.89
C LYS A 202 2.08 10.10 -15.82
N THR A 203 2.66 11.30 -15.74
CA THR A 203 3.86 11.65 -16.53
C THR A 203 5.13 11.03 -15.95
N ALA A 204 5.06 10.48 -14.73
CA ALA A 204 6.19 9.99 -13.94
C ALA A 204 7.28 11.04 -13.64
N ALA A 205 7.11 12.30 -14.02
CA ALA A 205 8.13 13.35 -13.86
C ALA A 205 8.53 13.59 -12.40
N TYR A 206 7.64 13.33 -11.44
CA TYR A 206 7.94 13.43 -10.01
C TYR A 206 9.03 12.45 -9.56
N ARG A 207 9.26 11.36 -10.32
CA ARG A 207 10.26 10.35 -9.99
C ARG A 207 11.69 10.82 -10.30
N ASP A 208 11.82 11.86 -11.12
CA ASP A 208 13.08 12.41 -11.65
C ASP A 208 13.34 13.86 -11.17
N VAL A 209 12.78 14.25 -10.02
CA VAL A 209 13.03 15.59 -9.41
C VAL A 209 14.45 15.76 -8.88
N GLN A 210 15.25 14.69 -8.98
CA GLN A 210 16.67 14.62 -8.69
C GLN A 210 17.34 13.67 -9.69
N PRO A 211 18.69 13.68 -9.83
CA PRO A 211 19.41 12.65 -10.56
C PRO A 211 19.15 11.24 -9.98
N VAL A 212 18.95 10.27 -10.86
CA VAL A 212 18.71 8.86 -10.51
C VAL A 212 19.68 7.95 -11.26
N THR A 213 20.12 6.87 -10.61
CA THR A 213 21.06 5.90 -11.17
C THR A 213 20.37 4.92 -12.13
N GLU A 214 19.10 4.61 -11.88
CA GLU A 214 18.33 3.64 -12.65
C GLU A 214 16.85 4.01 -12.67
N ARG A 215 16.19 3.72 -13.80
CA ARG A 215 14.75 3.92 -14.02
C ARG A 215 14.09 2.59 -14.36
N TYR A 216 12.77 2.56 -14.30
CA TYR A 216 12.01 1.44 -14.86
C TYR A 216 12.27 1.36 -16.37
N ASP A 217 12.49 0.15 -16.88
CA ASP A 217 12.58 -0.08 -18.32
C ASP A 217 11.24 0.13 -19.02
N ASP A 218 11.24 0.08 -20.35
CA ASP A 218 10.04 0.37 -21.14
C ASP A 218 8.90 -0.61 -20.89
N ARG A 219 9.18 -1.91 -20.71
CA ARG A 219 8.14 -2.90 -20.36
C ARG A 219 7.56 -2.61 -18.98
N GLN A 220 8.41 -2.33 -17.99
CA GLN A 220 7.96 -2.01 -16.63
C GLN A 220 7.14 -0.70 -16.60
N ARG A 221 7.55 0.31 -17.36
CA ARG A 221 6.81 1.58 -17.50
C ARG A 221 5.46 1.34 -18.16
N GLU A 222 5.43 0.57 -19.26
CA GLU A 222 4.21 0.19 -19.94
C GLU A 222 3.26 -0.52 -18.96
N TYR A 223 3.74 -1.56 -18.27
CA TYR A 223 2.96 -2.32 -17.28
C TYR A 223 2.28 -1.43 -16.23
N PHE A 224 3.03 -0.51 -15.62
CA PHE A 224 2.50 0.35 -14.56
C PHE A 224 1.63 1.48 -15.09
N SER A 225 1.84 1.93 -16.33
CA SER A 225 0.96 2.88 -17.02
C SER A 225 -0.36 2.25 -17.47
N THR A 226 -0.36 0.94 -17.74
CA THR A 226 -1.56 0.18 -18.09
C THR A 226 -2.48 0.03 -16.88
N GLU A 227 -3.76 0.30 -17.09
CA GLU A 227 -4.81 0.13 -16.09
C GLU A 227 -4.87 -1.32 -15.58
N PRO A 228 -5.12 -1.55 -14.28
CA PRO A 228 -5.14 -2.90 -13.70
C PRO A 228 -6.03 -3.90 -14.46
N SER A 229 -7.19 -3.46 -14.96
CA SER A 229 -8.11 -4.28 -15.75
C SER A 229 -7.55 -4.73 -17.11
N LYS A 230 -6.62 -3.97 -17.69
CA LYS A 230 -5.99 -4.23 -19.00
C LYS A 230 -4.65 -4.96 -18.89
N ARG A 231 -4.02 -4.98 -17.71
CA ARG A 231 -2.71 -5.62 -17.49
C ARG A 231 -2.72 -7.10 -17.86
N ARG A 232 -3.82 -7.81 -17.62
CA ARG A 232 -3.92 -9.23 -18.00
C ARG A 232 -3.75 -9.45 -19.50
N ALA A 233 -4.44 -8.65 -20.33
CA ALA A 233 -4.34 -8.74 -21.78
C ALA A 233 -2.93 -8.41 -22.26
N LEU A 234 -2.33 -7.36 -21.71
CA LEU A 234 -0.94 -6.98 -21.97
C LEU A 234 0.04 -8.12 -21.66
N LEU A 235 -0.09 -8.75 -20.50
CA LEU A 235 0.79 -9.85 -20.10
C LEU A 235 0.61 -11.08 -21.01
N LYS A 236 -0.62 -11.41 -21.42
CA LYS A 236 -0.87 -12.50 -22.39
C LYS A 236 -0.14 -12.22 -23.70
N GLN A 237 -0.28 -11.00 -24.23
CA GLN A 237 0.41 -10.56 -25.43
C GLN A 237 1.93 -10.72 -25.32
N TRP A 238 2.55 -10.22 -24.24
CA TRP A 238 4.00 -10.31 -24.08
C TRP A 238 4.50 -11.75 -23.94
N VAL A 239 3.76 -12.61 -23.24
CA VAL A 239 4.14 -14.02 -23.12
C VAL A 239 4.03 -14.72 -24.49
N ASP A 240 2.97 -14.43 -25.27
CA ASP A 240 2.81 -14.95 -26.63
C ASP A 240 3.91 -14.44 -27.59
N GLU A 241 4.31 -13.18 -27.48
CA GLU A 241 5.44 -12.60 -28.21
C GLU A 241 6.77 -13.29 -27.86
N ASP A 242 7.08 -13.43 -26.58
CA ASP A 242 8.28 -14.13 -26.12
C ASP A 242 8.28 -15.60 -26.58
N LEU A 243 7.13 -16.29 -26.60
CA LEU A 243 7.01 -17.66 -27.12
C LEU A 243 7.28 -17.71 -28.63
N ARG A 244 6.68 -16.80 -29.43
CA ARG A 244 6.93 -16.74 -30.87
C ARG A 244 8.38 -16.42 -31.21
N ASN A 245 9.00 -15.50 -30.47
CA ASN A 245 10.40 -15.12 -30.66
C ASN A 245 11.37 -16.24 -30.26
N ASN A 246 11.00 -17.10 -29.30
CA ASN A 246 11.79 -18.29 -28.95
C ASN A 246 11.54 -19.51 -29.87
N VAL A 247 10.51 -19.48 -30.72
CA VAL A 247 10.13 -20.56 -31.66
C VAL A 247 10.51 -20.23 -33.11
N ALA A 248 10.81 -18.98 -33.45
CA ALA A 248 11.28 -18.61 -34.78
C ALA A 248 12.63 -19.31 -35.09
N PRO A 249 12.71 -20.19 -36.11
CA PRO A 249 13.97 -20.77 -36.51
C PRO A 249 14.81 -19.67 -37.15
N HIS A 250 16.07 -19.51 -36.69
CA HIS A 250 17.11 -18.88 -37.49
C HIS A 250 17.26 -19.71 -38.78
N ILE A 251 16.54 -19.33 -39.83
CA ILE A 251 16.85 -19.73 -41.20
C ILE A 251 17.75 -18.62 -41.74
N GLY A 252 19.05 -18.90 -41.75
CA GLY A 252 20.09 -18.01 -42.29
C GLY A 252 21.47 -18.59 -42.00
N ASP A 253 22.18 -18.90 -43.08
CA ASP A 253 23.39 -19.70 -43.14
C ASP A 253 24.62 -19.24 -42.33
N HIS A 254 25.40 -20.25 -41.97
CA HIS A 254 26.85 -20.30 -41.76
C HIS A 254 27.61 -19.31 -40.85
N GLN A 255 28.22 -19.97 -39.85
CA GLN A 255 29.60 -19.84 -39.35
C GLN A 255 29.95 -18.72 -38.37
N ASN A 256 30.52 -19.21 -37.26
CA ASN A 256 31.38 -18.53 -36.29
C ASN A 256 30.81 -17.30 -35.60
N ASN A 257 30.34 -17.50 -34.35
CA ASN A 257 30.99 -16.86 -33.21
C ASN A 257 30.61 -17.57 -31.90
N LYS A 258 31.63 -17.97 -31.15
CA LYS A 258 31.51 -18.35 -29.73
C LYS A 258 31.02 -17.12 -28.96
N CYS A 259 29.74 -17.09 -28.60
CA CYS A 259 29.23 -16.14 -27.62
C CYS A 259 28.71 -16.93 -26.42
N VAL A 260 29.33 -16.68 -25.27
CA VAL A 260 29.08 -17.34 -23.99
C VAL A 260 27.74 -16.86 -23.45
N SER A 261 26.66 -17.59 -23.72
CA SER A 261 25.39 -17.45 -23.01
C SER A 261 25.49 -18.15 -21.66
N ARG A 262 25.81 -17.40 -20.60
CA ARG A 262 25.56 -17.86 -19.23
C ARG A 262 24.04 -17.82 -18.99
N GLU A 263 23.39 -18.95 -19.24
CA GLU A 263 22.04 -19.23 -18.77
C GLU A 263 21.98 -19.08 -17.25
N TRP A 264 21.32 -18.01 -16.79
CA TRP A 264 20.94 -17.86 -15.38
C TRP A 264 19.76 -18.78 -15.09
N ASN A 265 20.08 -20.00 -14.70
CA ASN A 265 19.12 -21.03 -14.35
C ASN A 265 18.62 -20.77 -12.91
N CYS A 266 17.42 -20.17 -12.76
CA CYS A 266 16.78 -19.91 -11.47
C CYS A 266 16.58 -21.17 -10.58
N LYS A 267 16.82 -22.37 -11.11
CA LYS A 267 16.82 -23.62 -10.33
C LYS A 267 18.03 -23.75 -9.38
N ASN A 268 19.18 -23.13 -9.70
CA ASN A 268 20.40 -23.34 -8.92
C ASN A 268 20.50 -22.51 -7.63
N PHE A 269 19.75 -21.40 -7.52
CA PHE A 269 19.69 -20.63 -6.27
C PHE A 269 18.77 -21.29 -5.22
N ILE A 270 17.82 -22.11 -5.66
CA ILE A 270 16.84 -22.77 -4.78
C ILE A 270 17.32 -24.16 -4.32
N SER A 271 18.29 -24.78 -5.01
CA SER A 271 18.69 -26.18 -4.79
C SER A 271 19.93 -26.37 -3.89
N SER A 272 20.76 -25.35 -3.65
CA SER A 272 21.98 -25.52 -2.86
C SER A 272 21.82 -25.03 -1.41
N LYS A 273 21.15 -25.85 -0.56
CA LYS A 273 21.31 -25.95 0.92
C LYS A 273 20.00 -26.28 1.68
N PHE A 274 19.15 -27.20 1.25
CA PHE A 274 18.13 -27.76 2.17
C PHE A 274 17.87 -29.25 1.86
N PRO A 275 18.12 -30.18 2.81
CA PRO A 275 17.86 -31.60 2.59
C PRO A 275 16.35 -31.88 2.59
N SER A 276 15.88 -32.54 1.54
CA SER A 276 14.51 -33.01 1.40
C SER A 276 14.21 -34.13 2.39
N GLN A 277 13.27 -33.93 3.31
CA GLN A 277 12.61 -35.05 4.01
C GLN A 277 11.22 -35.28 3.42
N ASN A 278 11.10 -36.40 2.72
CA ASN A 278 9.83 -36.98 2.30
C ASN A 278 9.08 -37.53 3.52
N LYS A 279 7.92 -36.96 3.87
CA LYS A 279 6.87 -37.67 4.60
C LYS A 279 5.55 -37.48 3.87
N ARG A 280 5.02 -38.58 3.32
CA ARG A 280 3.63 -38.71 2.86
C ARG A 280 2.70 -38.33 4.01
N MET A 281 1.87 -37.30 3.83
CA MET A 281 0.72 -37.04 4.70
C MET A 281 -0.54 -37.57 4.05
N LEU A 282 -1.20 -38.50 4.74
CA LEU A 282 -2.57 -38.92 4.48
C LEU A 282 -3.51 -37.77 4.85
N PHE A 283 -4.31 -37.32 3.90
CA PHE A 283 -5.37 -36.33 4.13
C PHE A 283 -6.57 -37.01 4.81
N ASN A 284 -6.80 -36.70 6.09
CA ASN A 284 -8.11 -36.85 6.70
C ASN A 284 -8.90 -35.54 6.47
N ASN A 285 -10.09 -35.68 5.89
CA ASN A 285 -10.94 -34.60 5.39
C ASN A 285 -12.06 -34.26 6.39
N PRO A 286 -12.08 -33.07 7.01
CA PRO A 286 -13.21 -32.60 7.82
C PRO A 286 -13.98 -31.48 7.10
N ARG A 287 -14.50 -31.71 5.88
CA ARG A 287 -15.21 -30.67 5.11
C ARG A 287 -16.74 -30.63 5.23
N SER A 288 -17.42 -31.57 5.89
CA SER A 288 -18.89 -31.59 5.81
C SER A 288 -19.63 -30.73 6.86
N ARG A 289 -19.00 -30.33 7.98
CA ARG A 289 -19.70 -29.60 9.07
C ARG A 289 -19.75 -28.07 8.91
N HIS A 290 -18.93 -27.46 8.06
CA HIS A 290 -18.88 -25.99 7.91
C HIS A 290 -19.94 -25.38 6.96
N LEU A 291 -20.51 -26.18 6.05
CA LEU A 291 -21.46 -25.67 5.04
C LEU A 291 -22.81 -25.25 5.60
N LEU A 292 -23.26 -25.85 6.72
CA LEU A 292 -24.54 -25.51 7.33
C LEU A 292 -24.47 -24.19 8.13
N LEU A 293 -23.39 -24.02 8.89
CA LEU A 293 -23.11 -22.80 9.65
C LEU A 293 -22.94 -21.58 8.74
N ASP A 294 -22.30 -21.77 7.58
CA ASP A 294 -22.06 -20.68 6.62
C ASP A 294 -23.37 -20.20 5.94
N LYS A 295 -24.34 -21.11 5.73
CA LYS A 295 -25.67 -20.76 5.22
C LYS A 295 -26.51 -20.01 6.26
N ILE A 296 -26.47 -20.44 7.52
CA ILE A 296 -27.18 -19.76 8.63
C ILE A 296 -26.60 -18.36 8.85
N HIS A 297 -25.27 -18.21 8.80
CA HIS A 297 -24.61 -16.92 8.96
C HIS A 297 -24.96 -15.95 7.82
N LYS A 298 -24.94 -16.41 6.56
CA LYS A 298 -25.33 -15.58 5.40
C LYS A 298 -26.79 -15.11 5.48
N SER A 299 -27.72 -15.97 5.91
CA SER A 299 -29.11 -15.56 6.13
C SER A 299 -29.23 -14.52 7.24
N ALA A 300 -28.53 -14.70 8.36
CA ALA A 300 -28.57 -13.74 9.47
C ALA A 300 -28.00 -12.36 9.08
N VAL A 301 -26.90 -12.33 8.34
CA VAL A 301 -26.29 -11.07 7.85
C VAL A 301 -27.22 -10.34 6.88
N ASN A 302 -27.91 -11.05 5.99
CA ASN A 302 -28.85 -10.42 5.04
C ASN A 302 -30.08 -9.82 5.74
N VAL A 303 -30.60 -10.47 6.79
CA VAL A 303 -31.71 -9.94 7.60
C VAL A 303 -31.27 -8.70 8.39
N LEU A 304 -30.07 -8.71 8.97
CA LEU A 304 -29.51 -7.56 9.68
C LEU A 304 -29.20 -6.38 8.75
N ALA A 305 -28.72 -6.65 7.54
CA ALA A 305 -28.50 -5.62 6.53
C ALA A 305 -29.84 -5.00 6.05
N GLY A 306 -30.85 -5.83 5.78
CA GLY A 306 -32.18 -5.36 5.37
C GLY A 306 -32.87 -4.50 6.43
N THR A 307 -32.79 -4.90 7.70
CA THR A 307 -33.33 -4.12 8.83
C THR A 307 -32.60 -2.79 9.04
N SER A 308 -31.28 -2.77 8.84
CA SER A 308 -30.46 -1.53 8.92
C SER A 308 -30.84 -0.54 7.83
N VAL A 309 -31.12 -1.01 6.60
CA VAL A 309 -31.56 -0.15 5.49
C VAL A 309 -32.94 0.44 5.77
N LEU A 310 -33.89 -0.36 6.28
CA LEU A 310 -35.23 0.14 6.62
C LEU A 310 -35.20 1.17 7.75
N LEU A 311 -34.37 0.97 8.78
CA LEU A 311 -34.14 1.95 9.85
C LEU A 311 -33.50 3.24 9.32
N GLY A 312 -32.53 3.13 8.41
CA GLY A 312 -31.92 4.29 7.75
C GLY A 312 -32.93 5.11 6.95
N ILE A 313 -33.77 4.44 6.15
CA ILE A 313 -34.84 5.10 5.40
C ILE A 313 -35.84 5.76 6.35
N PHE A 314 -36.28 5.07 7.41
CA PHE A 314 -37.21 5.63 8.39
C PHE A 314 -36.64 6.88 9.09
N LEU A 315 -35.39 6.83 9.58
CA LEU A 315 -34.72 7.98 10.21
C LEU A 315 -34.53 9.14 9.22
N SER A 316 -34.18 8.85 7.96
CA SER A 316 -34.05 9.87 6.93
C SER A 316 -35.39 10.57 6.64
N TYR A 317 -36.49 9.82 6.63
CA TYR A 317 -37.83 10.36 6.45
C TYR A 317 -38.26 11.22 7.65
N GLN A 318 -37.99 10.78 8.89
CA GLN A 318 -38.28 11.56 10.10
C GLN A 318 -37.50 12.88 10.14
N LEU A 319 -36.22 12.87 9.76
CA LEU A 319 -35.41 14.08 9.62
C LEU A 319 -35.96 15.01 8.54
N TYR A 320 -36.29 14.46 7.37
CA TYR A 320 -36.89 15.23 6.28
C TYR A 320 -38.21 15.89 6.72
N ASP A 321 -39.11 15.14 7.38
CA ASP A 321 -40.40 15.64 7.86
C ASP A 321 -40.23 16.72 8.94
N PHE A 322 -39.28 16.53 9.86
CA PHE A 322 -38.94 17.54 10.85
C PHE A 322 -38.50 18.87 10.21
N TRP A 323 -37.58 18.81 9.24
CA TRP A 323 -37.04 20.01 8.60
C TRP A 323 -38.03 20.70 7.66
N THR A 324 -38.88 19.93 6.98
CA THR A 324 -39.79 20.48 5.96
C THR A 324 -41.15 20.88 6.50
N ARG A 325 -41.65 20.22 7.56
CA ARG A 325 -43.00 20.47 8.08
C ARG A 325 -43.02 20.99 9.50
N VAL A 326 -42.25 20.38 10.40
CA VAL A 326 -42.32 20.70 11.84
C VAL A 326 -41.60 22.02 12.14
N LYS A 327 -40.35 22.16 11.69
CA LYS A 327 -39.52 23.34 11.98
C LYS A 327 -40.16 24.66 11.50
N PRO A 328 -40.66 24.78 10.25
CA PRO A 328 -41.26 26.03 9.78
C PRO A 328 -42.51 26.40 10.58
N ARG A 329 -43.31 25.41 10.98
CA ARG A 329 -44.52 25.64 11.77
C ARG A 329 -44.20 26.17 13.17
N VAL A 330 -43.22 25.57 13.84
CA VAL A 330 -42.76 26.05 15.17
C VAL A 330 -42.18 27.46 15.06
N GLN A 331 -41.42 27.76 14.00
CA GLN A 331 -40.89 29.11 13.79
C GLN A 331 -42.00 30.14 13.55
N ALA A 332 -43.06 29.78 12.81
CA ALA A 332 -44.20 30.66 12.58
C ALA A 332 -45.02 30.92 13.87
N GLU A 333 -45.21 29.90 14.71
CA GLU A 333 -45.88 30.03 16.01
C GLU A 333 -45.06 30.92 16.97
N LEU A 334 -43.73 30.77 16.97
CA LEU A 334 -42.83 31.63 17.76
C LEU A 334 -42.86 33.08 17.29
N SER A 335 -42.84 33.35 15.97
CA SER A 335 -42.92 34.72 15.47
C SER A 335 -44.26 35.39 15.80
N LEU A 336 -45.36 34.63 15.76
CA LEU A 336 -46.68 35.15 16.15
C LEU A 336 -46.75 35.48 17.65
N ALA A 337 -46.17 34.63 18.50
CA ALA A 337 -46.09 34.87 19.93
C ALA A 337 -45.23 36.10 20.25
N GLU A 338 -44.11 36.30 19.54
CA GLU A 338 -43.25 37.47 19.67
C GLU A 338 -43.97 38.76 19.25
N GLU A 339 -44.69 38.76 18.13
CA GLU A 339 -45.52 39.90 17.70
C GLU A 339 -46.64 40.24 18.70
N GLN A 340 -47.29 39.23 19.28
CA GLN A 340 -48.32 39.44 20.31
C GLN A 340 -47.72 40.05 21.58
N PHE A 341 -46.58 39.53 22.03
CA PHE A 341 -45.87 40.07 23.19
C PHE A 341 -45.46 41.53 22.97
N LEU A 342 -44.94 41.88 21.80
CA LEU A 342 -44.58 43.26 21.46
C LEU A 342 -45.80 44.19 21.42
N LYS A 343 -46.96 43.72 20.92
CA LYS A 343 -48.21 44.50 20.94
C LYS A 343 -48.75 44.72 22.34
N GLU A 344 -48.69 43.71 23.21
CA GLU A 344 -49.10 43.86 24.62
C GLU A 344 -48.17 44.78 25.40
N ALA A 345 -46.86 44.72 25.12
CA ALA A 345 -45.87 45.63 25.69
C ALA A 345 -46.08 47.08 25.23
N ALA A 346 -46.47 47.29 23.96
CA ALA A 346 -46.77 48.60 23.40
C ALA A 346 -48.14 49.16 23.87
N GLY A 347 -49.14 48.30 24.08
CA GLY A 347 -50.47 48.67 24.55
C GLY A 347 -50.58 48.95 26.06
N LYS A 348 -49.53 48.66 26.84
CA LYS A 348 -49.41 49.00 28.27
C LYS A 348 -48.57 50.25 28.55
N ALA A 349 -48.37 51.11 27.55
CA ALA A 349 -47.89 52.46 27.84
C ALA A 349 -48.97 53.18 28.68
N PRO A 350 -48.65 53.66 29.90
CA PRO A 350 -49.62 54.37 30.72
C PRO A 350 -49.96 55.69 30.02
N GLU A 351 -51.22 55.84 29.58
CA GLU A 351 -51.82 57.16 29.42
C GLU A 351 -51.99 57.77 30.82
N ASP A 352 -50.89 58.29 31.35
CA ASP A 352 -50.92 59.22 32.48
C ASP A 352 -50.47 60.60 32.00
N SER A 353 -51.49 61.43 31.81
CA SER A 353 -51.60 62.79 32.35
C SER A 353 -50.42 63.74 32.12
N PHE A 354 -50.57 64.59 31.11
CA PHE A 354 -50.29 66.02 31.22
C PHE A 354 -51.40 66.79 30.49
N ASP A 355 -52.49 67.02 31.22
CA ASP A 355 -53.22 68.29 31.44
C ASP A 355 -54.71 68.09 31.71
#